data_AF-A0A536VC87-F1
#
_entry.id   AF-A0A536VC87-F1
#
_cell.length_a   1.000
_cell.length_b   1.000
_cell.length_c   1.000
_cell.angle_alpha   90.00
_cell.angle_beta   90.00
_cell.angle_gamma   90.00
#
_symmetry.space_group_name_H-M   'P 1'
#
loop_
_entity.id
_entity.type
_entity.pdbx_description
1 polymer ?
#
loop_
_entity_poly.entity_id
_entity_poly.type
_entity_poly.pdbx_seq_one_letter_code
_entity_poly.pdbx_strand_id
1 'polypeptide(L)' 'MITILDLKAEFAKLTLLRGRTPQTTEVERKGSGAFATLAPFRDGNIFSAKFAGDGAW' A
#
# COMPACT_ATOMS: atom_id res chain seq x y z
N MET A 1 -1.54 -11.53 21.22
CA MET A 1 -0.31 -11.68 20.41
C MET A 1 0.18 -10.29 20.06
N ILE A 2 1.45 -9.98 20.32
CA ILE A 2 2.06 -8.70 19.90
C ILE A 2 2.66 -8.92 18.51
N THR A 3 2.32 -8.06 17.55
CA THR A 3 2.91 -8.08 16.21
C THR A 3 3.99 -7.00 16.14
N ILE A 4 5.22 -7.40 15.79
CA ILE A 4 6.35 -6.49 15.58
C ILE A 4 6.64 -6.47 14.08
N LEU A 5 6.68 -5.28 13.48
CA LEU A 5 6.93 -5.08 12.05
C LEU A 5 8.26 -4.36 11.83
N ASP A 6 9.12 -4.92 10.98
CA ASP A 6 10.23 -4.17 10.38
C ASP A 6 9.71 -3.40 9.17
N LEU A 7 9.47 -2.10 9.36
CA LEU A 7 8.92 -1.24 8.30
C LEU A 7 9.82 -1.19 7.06
N LYS A 8 11.13 -1.27 7.21
CA LYS A 8 12.05 -1.23 6.07
C LYS A 8 11.92 -2.49 5.23
N ALA A 9 11.86 -3.66 5.87
CA ALA A 9 11.65 -4.93 5.20
C ALA A 9 10.27 -4.98 4.52
N GLU A 10 9.22 -4.48 5.19
CA GLU A 10 7.87 -4.44 4.60
C GLU A 10 7.80 -3.50 3.38
N PHE A 11 8.41 -2.31 3.46
CA PHE A 11 8.37 -1.35 2.35
C PHE A 11 9.20 -1.79 1.14
N ALA A 12 10.24 -2.61 1.36
CA ALA A 12 11.04 -3.19 0.29
C ALA A 12 10.23 -4.15 -0.61
N LYS A 13 9.13 -4.71 -0.10
CA LYS A 13 8.23 -5.60 -0.86
C LYS A 13 7.29 -4.85 -1.82
N LEU A 14 7.15 -3.53 -1.66
CA LEU A 14 6.20 -2.74 -2.43
C LEU A 14 6.77 -2.31 -3.78
N THR A 15 5.99 -2.54 -4.83
CA THR A 15 6.24 -1.99 -6.17
C THR A 15 5.80 -0.53 -6.22
N LEU A 16 6.52 0.32 -6.96
CA LEU A 16 6.09 1.70 -7.17
C LEU A 16 5.02 1.76 -8.28
N LEU A 17 3.79 2.14 -7.93
CA LEU A 17 2.77 2.51 -8.91
C LEU A 17 3.04 3.95 -9.40
N ARG A 18 3.40 4.11 -10.67
CA ARG A 18 3.65 5.43 -11.29
C ARG A 18 2.43 5.91 -12.07
N GLY A 19 2.29 7.23 -12.17
CA GLY A 19 1.23 7.86 -12.97
C GLY A 19 -0.17 7.57 -12.44
N ARG A 20 -0.31 7.37 -11.12
CA ARG A 20 -1.63 7.18 -10.51
C ARG A 20 -2.48 8.43 -10.74
N THR A 21 -3.71 8.26 -11.21
CA THR A 21 -4.68 9.33 -11.45
C THR A 21 -5.97 9.06 -10.67
N PRO A 22 -6.91 10.01 -10.59
CA PRO A 22 -8.23 9.75 -10.03
C PRO A 22 -9.02 8.66 -10.78
N GLN A 23 -8.65 8.35 -12.02
CA GLN A 23 -9.26 7.31 -12.85
C GLN A 23 -8.62 5.93 -12.69
N THR A 24 -7.48 5.82 -11.98
CA THR A 24 -6.86 4.52 -11.69
C THR A 24 -7.87 3.64 -10.96
N THR A 25 -8.21 2.52 -11.58
CA THR A 25 -9.24 1.61 -11.10
C THR A 25 -8.75 0.80 -9.89
N GLU A 26 -9.68 0.24 -9.13
CA GLU A 26 -9.32 -0.66 -8.04
C GLU A 26 -8.58 -1.92 -8.52
N VAL A 27 -8.91 -2.41 -9.73
CA VAL A 27 -8.25 -3.57 -10.34
C VAL A 27 -6.79 -3.27 -10.64
N GLU A 28 -6.49 -2.13 -11.27
CA GLU A 28 -5.11 -1.68 -11.52
C GLU A 28 -4.36 -1.45 -10.21
N ARG A 29 -5.02 -0.83 -9.22
CA ARG A 29 -4.44 -0.61 -7.89
C ARG A 29 -4.07 -1.93 -7.21
N LYS A 30 -4.97 -2.92 -7.18
CA LYS A 30 -4.72 -4.26 -6.59
C LYS A 30 -3.64 -5.02 -7.36
N GLY A 31 -3.63 -4.93 -8.68
CA GLY A 31 -2.64 -5.57 -9.54
C GLY A 31 -1.24 -4.95 -9.47
N SER A 32 -1.12 -3.71 -8.99
CA SER A 32 0.16 -2.99 -8.97
C SER A 32 1.18 -3.50 -7.96
N GLY A 33 0.76 -4.22 -6.92
CA GLY A 33 1.62 -4.57 -5.78
C GLY A 33 2.09 -3.35 -4.96
N ALA A 34 1.52 -2.18 -5.20
CA ALA A 34 1.92 -0.94 -4.55
C ALA A 34 1.24 -0.70 -3.20
N PHE A 35 0.31 -1.56 -2.79
CA PHE A 35 -0.47 -1.42 -1.56
C PHE A 35 -0.49 -2.74 -0.79
N ALA A 36 -0.26 -2.68 0.51
CA ALA A 36 -0.28 -3.86 1.37
C ALA A 36 -0.94 -3.56 2.72
N THR A 37 -1.69 -4.55 3.23
CA THR A 37 -2.08 -4.62 4.65
C THR A 37 -0.93 -5.27 5.41
N LEU A 38 -0.31 -4.55 6.34
CA LEU A 38 0.84 -5.04 7.09
C LEU A 38 0.42 -5.86 8.32
N ALA A 39 -0.59 -5.39 9.04
CA ALA A 39 -1.14 -6.08 10.21
C ALA A 39 -2.53 -5.55 10.58
N PRO A 40 -3.38 -6.36 11.23
CA PRO A 40 -4.55 -5.85 11.93
C PRO A 40 -4.11 -4.97 13.11
N PHE A 41 -4.88 -3.92 13.41
CA PHE A 41 -4.65 -3.06 14.58
C PHE A 41 -6.00 -2.60 15.16
N ARG A 42 -6.33 -3.11 16.35
CA ARG A 42 -7.62 -2.94 17.02
C ARG A 42 -8.78 -3.38 16.11
N ASP A 43 -9.63 -2.45 15.71
CA ASP A 43 -10.79 -2.59 14.83
C ASP A 43 -10.48 -2.28 13.36
N GLY A 44 -9.23 -1.91 13.06
CA GLY A 44 -8.76 -1.60 11.71
C GLY A 44 -7.50 -2.37 11.33
N ASN A 45 -6.70 -1.74 10.46
CA ASN A 45 -5.46 -2.31 9.95
C ASN A 45 -4.40 -1.22 9.79
N ILE A 46 -3.15 -1.66 9.79
CA ILE A 46 -2.00 -0.87 9.35
C ILE A 46 -1.78 -1.18 7.87
N PHE A 47 -1.80 -0.14 7.04
CA PHE A 47 -1.55 -0.25 5.60
C PHE A 47 -0.30 0.54 5.21
N SER A 48 0.33 0.12 4.13
CA SER A 48 1.35 0.92 3.45
C SER A 48 1.11 0.94 1.96
N ALA A 49 1.52 2.03 1.32
CA ALA A 49 1.39 2.22 -0.10
C ALA A 49 2.59 2.98 -0.68
N LYS A 50 2.96 2.66 -1.93
CA LYS A 50 4.08 3.28 -2.64
C LYS A 50 3.65 3.68 -4.06
N PHE A 51 3.26 4.93 -4.22
CA PHE A 51 2.78 5.45 -5.51
C PHE A 51 3.25 6.88 -5.78
N ALA A 52 3.17 7.30 -7.03
CA ALA A 52 3.42 8.67 -7.48
C ALA A 52 2.44 9.04 -8.61
N GLY A 53 2.06 10.31 -8.69
CA GLY A 53 1.15 10.86 -9.70
C GLY A 53 0.17 11.88 -9.10
N ASP A 54 -0.77 12.32 -9.93
CA ASP A 54 -1.77 13.36 -9.59
C ASP A 54 -3.11 12.74 -9.14
N GLY A 55 -3.06 11.60 -8.46
CA GLY A 55 -4.22 10.97 -7.87
C GLY A 55 -4.81 11.84 -6.76
N ALA A 56 -6.10 11.67 -6.46
CA ALA A 56 -6.80 12.43 -5.42
C ALA A 56 -6.31 12.17 -3.97
N TRP A 57 -5.32 11.27 -3.81
CA TRP A 57 -4.66 10.88 -2.55
C TRP A 57 -3.24 10.45 -2.86
#